data_AF-A0A4Z0YEF9-F1
#
_entry.id   AF-A0A4Z0YEF9-F1
#
_cell.length_a   1.000
_cell.length_b   1.000
_cell.length_c   1.000
_cell.angle_alpha   90.00
_cell.angle_beta   90.00
_cell.angle_gamma   90.00
#
_symmetry.space_group_name_H-M   'P 1'
#
loop_
_entity.id
_entity.type
_entity.pdbx_description
1 polymer ?
#
loop_
_entity_poly.entity_id
_entity_poly.type
_entity_poly.pdbx_seq_one_letter_code
_entity_poly.pdbx_strand_id
1 'polypeptide(L)'
;MAIVQKTLKDAGFDGIFSEVLHDEKLGLKNPYQLRLFHLSVVDNEFSFDALKKFLLKNIGQYIYSRERIKKFMSDDEITLIGLKAVELLRDRCNTRCTESVQQI
;
A
#
# COMPACT_ATOMS: atom_id res chain seq x y z
N MET A 1 1.88 21.29 -16.82
CA MET A 1 2.55 20.08 -16.30
C MET A 1 1.52 19.26 -15.54
N ALA A 2 1.32 17.99 -15.88
CA ALA A 2 0.42 17.12 -15.14
C ALA A 2 1.06 16.77 -13.79
N ILE A 3 0.42 17.15 -12.70
CA ILE A 3 0.85 16.80 -11.34
C ILE A 3 0.56 15.31 -11.15
N VAL A 4 1.58 14.52 -10.85
CA VAL A 4 1.41 13.11 -10.50
C VAL A 4 0.73 13.06 -9.13
N GLN A 5 -0.53 12.62 -9.11
CA GLN A 5 -1.26 12.43 -7.86
C GLN A 5 -0.83 11.12 -7.19
N LYS A 6 -0.67 11.16 -5.87
CA LYS A 6 -0.40 9.96 -5.08
C LYS A 6 -1.61 9.02 -5.13
N THR A 7 -1.33 7.73 -5.27
CA THR A 7 -2.33 6.66 -5.08
C THR A 7 -2.63 6.42 -3.59
N LEU A 8 -1.70 6.82 -2.72
CA LEU A 8 -1.76 6.65 -1.27
C LEU A 8 -2.80 7.58 -0.64
N LYS A 9 -3.61 7.04 0.27
CA LYS A 9 -4.41 7.82 1.22
C LYS A 9 -3.49 8.25 2.36
N ASP A 10 -3.07 9.51 2.34
CA ASP A 10 -2.07 10.09 3.26
C ASP A 10 -2.53 10.15 4.74
N ALA A 11 -3.82 9.95 5.03
CA ALA A 11 -4.37 10.08 6.38
C ALA A 11 -3.72 9.08 7.38
N GLY A 12 -2.94 9.62 8.32
CA GLY A 12 -2.24 8.85 9.36
C GLY A 12 -0.84 8.38 8.95
N PHE A 13 -0.30 8.83 7.82
CA PHE A 13 1.04 8.47 7.36
C PHE A 13 2.14 8.97 8.32
N ASP A 14 2.10 10.24 8.70
CA ASP A 14 3.15 10.88 9.52
C ASP A 14 3.27 10.32 10.94
N GLY A 15 2.21 9.64 11.43
CA GLY A 15 2.24 8.95 12.73
C GLY A 15 2.90 7.56 12.68
N ILE A 16 3.10 7.01 11.49
CA ILE A 16 3.58 5.63 11.29
C ILE A 16 4.94 5.63 10.60
N PHE A 17 5.17 6.60 9.72
CA PHE A 17 6.41 6.73 8.95
C PHE A 17 7.08 8.05 9.27
N SER A 18 8.38 7.97 9.52
CA SER A 18 9.26 9.13 9.68
C SER A 18 10.12 9.26 8.43
N GLU A 19 10.18 10.46 7.87
CA GLU A 19 11.03 10.76 6.71
C GLU A 19 12.49 10.85 7.13
N VAL A 20 13.37 10.21 6.36
CA VAL A 20 14.81 10.26 6.54
C VAL A 20 15.38 11.28 5.58
N LEU A 21 16.07 12.28 6.14
CA LEU A 21 16.82 13.25 5.35
C LEU A 21 18.01 12.55 4.69
N HIS A 22 18.16 12.77 3.40
CA HIS A 22 19.10 12.05 2.57
C HIS A 22 19.50 12.94 1.37
N ASP A 23 20.75 12.84 0.91
CA ASP A 23 21.31 13.72 -0.13
C ASP A 23 21.44 13.02 -1.50
N GLU A 24 21.06 11.75 -1.58
CA GLU A 24 21.14 10.91 -2.76
C GLU A 24 20.19 11.38 -3.87
N LYS A 25 20.63 11.18 -5.12
CA LYS A 25 19.90 11.59 -6.32
C LYS A 25 19.88 10.46 -7.33
N LEU A 26 18.74 10.28 -7.99
CA LEU A 26 18.54 9.18 -8.97
C LEU A 26 19.16 9.49 -10.35
N GLY A 27 19.58 10.74 -10.60
CA GLY A 27 20.22 11.13 -11.87
C GLY A 27 19.31 10.98 -13.10
N LEU A 28 17.99 10.97 -12.92
CA LEU A 28 17.03 10.74 -14.01
C LEU A 28 16.79 12.03 -14.82
N LYS A 29 16.59 11.86 -16.14
CA LYS A 29 16.23 12.96 -17.06
C LYS A 29 14.81 13.48 -16.85
N ASN A 30 13.90 12.62 -16.37
CA ASN A 30 12.51 12.99 -16.10
C ASN A 30 12.39 13.60 -14.69
N PRO A 31 11.41 14.48 -14.43
CA PRO A 31 11.10 14.92 -13.08
C PRO A 31 10.94 13.72 -12.15
N TYR A 32 11.69 13.71 -11.05
CA TYR A 32 11.68 12.63 -10.07
C TYR A 32 11.68 13.20 -8.66
N GLN A 33 11.26 12.37 -7.71
CA GLN A 33 11.32 12.66 -6.28
C GLN A 33 11.79 11.39 -5.58
N LEU A 34 12.92 11.47 -4.87
CA LEU A 34 13.42 10.41 -3.99
C LEU A 34 13.12 10.86 -2.55
N ARG A 35 12.53 9.96 -1.76
CA ARG A 35 12.21 10.16 -0.34
C ARG A 35 12.39 8.82 0.35
N LEU A 36 13.03 8.83 1.51
CA LEU A 36 13.22 7.65 2.34
C LEU A 36 12.38 7.75 3.60
N PHE A 37 11.84 6.62 4.04
CA PHE A 37 11.02 6.55 5.25
C PHE A 37 11.37 5.31 6.05
N HIS A 38 11.37 5.42 7.37
CA HIS A 38 11.36 4.27 8.28
C HIS A 38 10.08 4.27 9.13
N LEU A 39 9.79 3.14 9.76
CA LEU A 39 8.70 3.08 10.73
C LEU A 39 9.04 3.92 11.97
N SER A 40 8.08 4.72 12.42
CA SER A 40 8.18 5.48 13.64
C SER A 40 8.25 4.53 14.83
N VAL A 41 9.24 4.73 15.69
CA VAL A 41 9.42 3.98 16.94
C VAL A 41 8.95 4.87 18.08
N VAL A 42 7.99 4.38 18.85
CA VAL A 42 7.49 5.05 20.06
C VAL A 42 7.73 4.08 21.21
N ASP A 43 8.40 4.55 22.28
CA ASP A 43 8.72 3.73 23.45
C ASP A 43 9.48 2.43 23.15
N ASN A 44 10.46 2.49 22.22
CA ASN A 44 11.24 1.34 21.73
C ASN A 44 10.43 0.25 21.00
N GLU A 45 9.15 0.50 20.68
CA GLU A 45 8.30 -0.43 19.95
C GLU A 45 7.69 0.19 18.70
N PHE A 46 7.34 -0.67 17.74
CA PHE A 46 6.56 -0.28 16.58
C PHE A 46 5.07 -0.35 16.90
N SER A 47 4.31 0.66 16.50
CA SER A 47 2.85 0.60 16.59
C SER A 47 2.27 -0.29 15.47
N PHE A 48 2.27 -1.61 15.70
CA PHE A 48 1.75 -2.59 14.75
C PHE A 48 0.26 -2.39 14.43
N ASP A 49 -0.55 -1.95 15.40
CA ASP A 49 -1.97 -1.69 15.18
C ASP A 49 -2.19 -0.50 14.24
N ALA A 50 -1.47 0.61 14.45
CA ALA A 50 -1.53 1.77 13.57
C ALA A 50 -1.06 1.43 12.16
N LEU A 51 0.06 0.71 12.05
CA LEU A 51 0.59 0.21 10.78
C LEU A 51 -0.43 -0.68 10.06
N LYS A 52 -1.00 -1.66 10.75
CA LYS A 52 -2.00 -2.58 10.17
C LYS A 52 -3.23 -1.83 9.67
N LYS A 53 -3.75 -0.89 10.46
CA LYS A 53 -4.89 -0.04 10.06
C LYS A 53 -4.56 0.79 8.83
N PHE A 54 -3.37 1.38 8.77
CA PHE A 54 -2.93 2.17 7.62
C PHE A 54 -2.77 1.33 6.35
N LEU A 55 -2.14 0.15 6.47
CA LEU A 55 -2.01 -0.78 5.36
C LEU A 55 -3.39 -1.22 4.86
N LEU A 56 -4.33 -1.55 5.75
CA LEU A 56 -5.68 -1.96 5.35
C LEU A 56 -6.44 -0.85 4.59
N LYS A 57 -6.24 0.42 4.96
CA LYS A 57 -6.83 1.56 4.23
C LYS A 57 -6.30 1.71 2.80
N ASN A 58 -5.07 1.27 2.56
CA ASN A 58 -4.33 1.53 1.32
C ASN A 58 -4.16 0.30 0.41
N ILE A 59 -4.15 -0.92 0.95
CA ILE A 59 -3.86 -2.16 0.23
C ILE A 59 -4.75 -2.34 -1.01
N GLY A 60 -6.03 -1.96 -0.92
CA GLY A 60 -6.98 -2.02 -2.03
C GLY A 60 -6.59 -1.13 -3.22
N GLN A 61 -5.91 0.00 -2.97
CA GLN A 61 -5.46 0.92 -4.03
C GLN A 61 -4.27 0.37 -4.84
N TYR A 62 -3.53 -0.58 -4.28
CA TYR A 62 -2.36 -1.21 -4.94
C TYR A 62 -2.70 -2.55 -5.59
N ILE A 63 -3.75 -3.23 -5.12
CA ILE A 63 -4.16 -4.53 -5.65
C ILE A 63 -5.09 -4.41 -6.85
N TYR A 64 -5.99 -3.42 -6.84
CA TYR A 64 -6.99 -3.26 -7.87
C TYR A 64 -6.57 -2.21 -8.90
N SER A 65 -6.96 -2.42 -10.16
CA SER A 65 -6.79 -1.41 -11.21
C SER A 65 -7.68 -0.19 -10.94
N ARG A 66 -7.36 0.94 -11.57
CA ARG A 66 -8.17 2.18 -11.45
C ARG A 66 -9.61 1.98 -11.92
N GLU A 67 -9.81 1.18 -12.96
CA GLU A 67 -11.14 0.82 -13.48
C GLU A 67 -11.90 -0.01 -12.46
N ARG A 68 -11.23 -0.97 -11.79
CA ARG A 68 -11.85 -1.78 -10.76
C ARG A 68 -12.18 -0.97 -9.51
N ILE A 69 -11.33 -0.02 -9.13
CA ILE A 69 -11.61 0.93 -8.05
C ILE A 69 -12.84 1.79 -8.38
N LYS A 70 -12.98 2.26 -9.63
CA LYS A 70 -14.18 2.99 -10.08
C LYS A 70 -15.44 2.15 -9.97
N LYS A 71 -15.38 0.85 -10.26
CA LYS A 71 -16.53 -0.06 -10.06
C LYS A 71 -16.93 -0.15 -8.57
N PHE A 72 -15.96 -0.27 -7.67
CA PHE A 72 -16.28 -0.21 -6.23
C PHE A 72 -16.92 1.12 -5.81
N MET A 73 -16.60 2.23 -6.48
CA MET A 73 -17.27 3.51 -6.23
C MET A 73 -18.69 3.55 -6.80
N SER A 74 -18.94 2.98 -7.99
CA SER A 74 -20.30 2.91 -8.55
C SER A 74 -21.23 2.00 -7.75
N ASP A 75 -20.66 0.96 -7.14
CA ASP A 75 -21.40 -0.07 -6.43
C ASP A 75 -21.58 0.26 -4.93
N ASP A 76 -21.13 1.45 -4.48
CA ASP A 76 -21.10 1.90 -3.07
C ASP A 76 -20.33 0.97 -2.10
N GLU A 77 -19.40 0.18 -2.65
CA GLU A 77 -18.60 -0.79 -1.91
C GLU A 77 -17.17 -0.30 -1.63
N ILE A 78 -16.89 0.99 -1.84
CA ILE A 78 -15.54 1.56 -1.74
C ILE A 78 -14.92 1.38 -0.34
N THR A 79 -15.74 1.31 0.70
CA THR A 79 -15.32 1.04 2.09
C THR A 79 -14.81 -0.38 2.28
N LEU A 80 -15.30 -1.34 1.50
CA LEU A 80 -14.94 -2.76 1.56
C LEU A 80 -13.66 -3.09 0.78
N ILE A 81 -13.10 -2.13 0.04
CA ILE A 81 -11.98 -2.37 -0.86
C ILE A 81 -10.76 -2.99 -0.15
N GLY A 82 -10.46 -2.57 1.09
CA GLY A 82 -9.35 -3.10 1.86
C GLY A 82 -9.56 -4.56 2.25
N LEU A 83 -10.78 -4.89 2.69
CA LEU A 83 -11.15 -6.26 3.08
C LEU A 83 -11.09 -7.22 1.89
N LYS A 84 -11.76 -6.87 0.79
CA LYS A 84 -11.77 -7.68 -0.44
C LYS A 84 -10.36 -7.89 -1.01
N ALA A 85 -9.49 -6.89 -0.85
CA ALA A 85 -8.11 -6.99 -1.31
C ALA A 85 -7.28 -7.97 -0.44
N VAL A 86 -7.50 -8.00 0.87
CA VAL A 86 -6.87 -8.97 1.77
C VAL A 86 -7.35 -10.39 1.49
N GLU A 87 -8.66 -10.57 1.26
CA GLU A 87 -9.24 -11.86 0.84
C GLU A 87 -8.59 -12.36 -0.44
N LEU A 88 -8.52 -11.49 -1.47
CA LEU A 88 -7.87 -11.83 -2.74
C LEU A 88 -6.38 -12.18 -2.59
N LEU A 89 -5.64 -11.52 -1.69
CA LEU A 89 -4.25 -11.88 -1.40
C LEU A 89 -4.16 -13.24 -0.72
N ARG A 90 -5.04 -13.51 0.23
CA ARG A 90 -5.07 -14.79 0.95
C ARG A 90 -5.38 -15.93 0.00
N ASP A 91 -6.38 -15.77 -0.86
CA ASP A 91 -6.76 -16.80 -1.83
C ASP A 91 -5.61 -17.10 -2.79
N ARG A 92 -4.93 -16.07 -3.30
CA ARG A 92 -3.75 -16.22 -4.16
C ARG A 92 -2.56 -16.84 -3.44
N CYS A 93 -2.39 -16.59 -2.15
CA CYS A 93 -1.35 -17.22 -1.35
C CYS A 93 -1.64 -18.72 -1.18
N ASN A 94 -2.90 -19.05 -0.86
CA ASN A 94 -3.33 -20.42 -0.65
C ASN A 94 -3.26 -21.27 -1.93
N THR A 95 -3.70 -20.73 -3.07
CA THR A 95 -3.63 -21.46 -4.35
C THR A 95 -2.19 -21.70 -4.80
N ARG A 96 -1.31 -20.72 -4.60
CA ARG A 96 0.11 -20.85 -4.94
C ARG A 96 0.83 -21.89 -4.06
N CYS A 97 0.41 -22.05 -2.80
CA CYS A 97 0.92 -23.12 -1.92
C CYS A 97 0.41 -24.51 -2.35
N THR A 98 -0.79 -24.63 -2.92
CA THR A 98 -1.32 -25.92 -3.41
C THR A 98 -0.73 -26.35 -4.76
N GLU A 99 -0.36 -25.40 -5.63
CA GLU A 99 0.28 -25.71 -6.92
C GLU A 99 1.70 -26.30 -6.76
N SER A 100 2.39 -25.98 -5.67
CA SER A 100 3.68 -26.59 -5.31
C SER A 100 3.60 -28.03 -4.81
N VAL A 101 2.41 -28.60 -4.60
CA VAL A 101 2.21 -30.00 -4.17
C VAL A 101 1.84 -30.92 -5.34
N GLN A 102 1.50 -30.36 -6.52
CA GLN A 102 1.12 -31.14 -7.71
C GLN A 102 2.27 -31.37 -8.71
N GLN A 103 3.51 -31.04 -8.35
CA GLN A 103 4.70 -31.29 -9.19
C GLN A 103 5.66 -32.35 -8.62
N ILE A 104 5.20 -33.23 -7.72
CA ILE A 104 5.94 -34.41 -7.27
C ILE A 104 5.22 -35.67 -7.72
#